data_AF-A0A925D8Q1-F1
#
_entry.id   AF-A0A925D8Q1-F1
#
_cell.length_a   1.000
_cell.length_b   1.000
_cell.length_c   1.000
_cell.angle_alpha   90.00
_cell.angle_beta   90.00
_cell.angle_gamma   90.00
#
_symmetry.space_group_name_H-M   'P 1'
#
loop_
_entity.id
_entity.type
_entity.pdbx_description
1 polymer ?
#
loop_
_entity_poly.entity_id
_entity_poly.type
_entity_poly.pdbx_seq_one_letter_code
_entity_poly.pdbx_strand_id
1 'polypeptide(L)'
;MEPDEKDIETGKQSLLDQCLHFLSVISLVVSLATYLFNLWVSRLVPSLSADSLIYHLTIPAFWTQRGFLQTVDLPFHDGAAEHSPLLTETLLYGLMKLTGNDDLAFLVQPAFFLLTVALFHRTVRLIGLRIVTARLLTAFVLLFSPFFHSSLIVNSEMVMTCGVAAFCYGMLLTRERREAGWYVAAAGIALTLASKTVGIIYGGFALLVLIGWLIAARRGAEEEAQPLLLRRMSAICAAIVLCGLAFHFRNLWLHGNPLYPAELRILGLRILPGRYNASIFISHGWSPVAFRKMLLYDTESYAMNKQFGVVLWAAMLVPLGLFSIRRLKPADLLPTALFVFYPLSSILVYFAVVPFWSEHRLLFPIYYLLWGGLGWSLHLLTREASDFTQCLAAAAVGLVYIAYALFFLLFDEVPLVLLIAAGVLGLVFANYPRILEWNWRLPWAAPAAVVAAFVISSPWWYLDLSQQRAKGRGSAYSQTENYGSLGEAWNRLAELTATKPATIAYSGNALIYPLLGSRHTNRVVYLPIHPQDQPSPLTFTKGETIYRQLARQRRAQADEKYWLEQLREQEVDYLLLVQDPKFDGALVERTFAAHNPRLLRLIFEHKDVWIYALQRD
;
A
#
# COMPACT_ATOMS: atom_id res chain seq x y z
N MET A 1 -11.01 10.82 31.60
CA MET A 1 -10.63 11.35 32.92
C MET A 1 -9.75 12.56 32.67
N GLU A 2 -10.31 13.75 32.81
CA GLU A 2 -9.48 14.94 32.99
C GLU A 2 -8.85 14.82 34.39
N PRO A 3 -7.52 14.91 34.52
CA PRO A 3 -6.90 14.94 35.83
C PRO A 3 -7.36 16.19 36.58
N ASP A 4 -7.62 16.02 37.88
CA ASP A 4 -8.01 17.07 38.80
C ASP A 4 -6.93 18.17 38.78
N GLU A 5 -7.31 19.40 38.42
CA GLU A 5 -6.39 20.53 38.15
C GLU A 5 -5.53 20.91 39.38
N LYS A 6 -5.88 20.38 40.56
CA LYS A 6 -5.22 20.65 41.84
C LYS A 6 -3.92 19.88 42.09
N ASP A 7 -3.63 18.79 41.37
CA ASP A 7 -2.36 18.05 41.56
C ASP A 7 -1.15 18.68 40.83
N ILE A 8 -1.37 19.76 40.07
CA ILE A 8 -0.32 20.41 39.28
C ILE A 8 0.48 21.45 40.09
N GLU A 9 -0.03 21.95 41.23
CA GLU A 9 0.54 23.15 41.86
C GLU A 9 1.79 22.95 42.72
N THR A 10 2.24 21.72 43.03
CA THR A 10 3.50 21.54 43.81
C THR A 10 4.41 20.39 43.37
N GLY A 11 4.00 19.57 42.39
CA GLY A 11 4.82 18.48 41.88
C GLY A 11 5.95 18.99 41.01
N LYS A 12 7.14 19.20 41.57
CA LYS A 12 8.37 19.37 40.78
C LYS A 12 8.52 18.15 39.86
N GLN A 13 8.15 18.30 38.59
CA GLN A 13 8.46 17.31 37.56
C GLN A 13 9.97 17.03 37.60
N SER A 14 10.35 15.75 37.57
CA SER A 14 11.76 15.40 37.57
C SER A 14 12.44 15.99 36.34
N LEU A 15 13.72 16.37 36.45
CA LEU A 15 14.52 16.83 35.30
C LEU A 15 14.48 15.80 34.16
N LEU A 16 14.44 14.50 34.51
CA LEU A 16 14.34 13.40 33.57
C LEU A 16 13.02 13.43 32.78
N ASP A 17 11.88 13.64 33.44
CA ASP A 17 10.57 13.75 32.78
C ASP A 17 10.55 14.90 31.77
N GLN A 18 11.12 16.05 32.15
CA GLN A 18 11.22 17.20 31.26
C GLN A 18 12.10 16.88 30.04
N CYS A 19 13.30 16.34 30.25
CA CYS A 19 14.20 15.93 29.17
C CYS A 19 13.53 14.93 28.21
N LEU A 20 12.83 13.93 28.74
CA LEU A 20 12.11 12.95 27.94
C LEU A 20 10.93 13.57 27.17
N HIS A 21 10.22 14.52 27.79
CA HIS A 21 9.18 15.29 27.12
C HIS A 21 9.74 16.03 25.89
N PHE A 22 10.81 16.81 26.08
CA PHE A 22 11.51 17.51 24.99
C PHE A 22 11.97 16.54 23.90
N LEU A 23 12.67 15.46 24.28
CA LEU A 23 13.16 14.46 23.34
C LEU A 23 12.02 13.87 22.51
N SER A 24 10.91 13.49 23.14
CA SER A 24 9.78 12.87 22.44
C SER A 24 9.12 13.80 21.41
N VAL A 25 9.04 15.10 21.70
CA VAL A 25 8.48 16.10 20.78
C VAL A 25 9.45 16.36 19.63
N ILE A 26 10.73 16.55 19.93
CA ILE A 26 11.78 16.76 18.92
C ILE A 26 11.84 15.56 17.97
N SER A 27 11.87 14.33 18.50
CA SER A 27 11.85 13.10 17.70
C SER A 27 10.68 13.06 16.73
N LEU A 28 9.47 13.35 17.20
CA LEU A 28 8.27 13.34 16.35
C LEU A 28 8.32 14.42 15.27
N VAL A 29 8.75 15.63 15.61
CA VAL A 29 8.84 16.76 14.68
C VAL A 29 9.92 16.52 13.62
N VAL A 30 11.10 16.04 14.03
CA VAL A 30 12.17 15.67 13.10
C VAL A 30 11.73 14.55 12.17
N SER A 31 11.12 13.48 12.70
CA SER A 31 10.56 12.40 11.88
C SER A 31 9.58 12.92 10.85
N LEU A 32 8.60 13.73 11.29
CA LEU A 32 7.60 14.31 10.40
C LEU A 32 8.24 15.22 9.35
N ALA A 33 9.16 16.10 9.73
CA ALA A 33 9.85 16.98 8.80
C ALA A 33 10.65 16.20 7.74
N THR A 34 11.39 15.17 8.16
CA THR A 34 12.12 14.27 7.24
C THR A 34 11.18 13.62 6.25
N TYR A 35 10.03 13.12 6.70
CA TYR A 35 9.03 12.52 5.84
C TYR A 35 8.41 13.54 4.86
N LEU A 36 7.98 14.70 5.37
CA LEU A 36 7.37 15.74 4.53
C LEU A 36 8.36 16.29 3.50
N PHE A 37 9.65 16.38 3.85
CA PHE A 37 10.70 16.74 2.91
C PHE A 37 10.85 15.69 1.80
N ASN A 38 10.95 14.40 2.15
CA ASN A 38 11.04 13.33 1.17
C ASN A 38 9.79 13.25 0.28
N LEU A 39 8.61 13.47 0.85
CA LEU A 39 7.37 13.60 0.09
C LEU A 39 7.39 14.80 -0.86
N TRP A 40 7.93 15.93 -0.40
CA TRP A 40 8.11 17.13 -1.22
C TRP A 40 9.08 16.92 -2.38
N VAL A 41 10.16 16.18 -2.19
CA VAL A 41 11.08 15.81 -3.27
C VAL A 41 10.40 14.83 -4.23
N SER A 42 9.75 13.79 -3.69
CA SER A 42 9.12 12.71 -4.46
C SER A 42 8.02 13.19 -5.42
N ARG A 43 7.34 14.32 -5.11
CA ARG A 43 6.29 14.87 -5.99
C ARG A 43 6.80 15.24 -7.40
N LEU A 44 8.09 15.51 -7.55
CA LEU A 44 8.71 15.88 -8.83
C LEU A 44 9.19 14.66 -9.61
N VAL A 45 9.23 13.49 -8.98
CA VAL A 45 9.65 12.23 -9.60
C VAL A 45 8.40 11.50 -10.10
N PRO A 46 8.40 10.88 -11.29
CA PRO A 46 7.33 9.95 -11.65
C PRO A 46 7.33 8.73 -10.73
N SER A 47 6.25 7.95 -10.75
CA SER A 47 6.34 6.63 -10.13
C SER A 47 7.35 5.77 -10.91
N LEU A 48 8.24 5.12 -10.17
CA LEU A 48 9.26 4.21 -10.68
C LEU A 48 9.00 2.76 -10.29
N SER A 49 7.93 2.47 -9.53
CA SER A 49 7.59 1.10 -9.14
C SER A 49 6.91 0.37 -10.29
N ALA A 50 7.31 -0.89 -10.51
CA ALA A 50 6.74 -1.74 -11.56
C ALA A 50 5.20 -1.83 -11.43
N ASP A 51 4.66 -2.14 -10.25
CA ASP A 51 3.23 -2.26 -10.03
C ASP A 51 2.46 -0.96 -10.32
N SER A 52 3.10 0.20 -10.05
CA SER A 52 2.52 1.48 -10.44
C SER A 52 2.36 1.60 -11.94
N LEU A 53 3.40 1.22 -12.69
CA LEU A 53 3.47 1.34 -14.14
C LEU A 53 2.72 0.22 -14.89
N ILE A 54 2.45 -0.90 -14.21
CA ILE A 54 1.67 -2.01 -14.77
C ILE A 54 0.19 -1.74 -14.59
N TYR A 55 -0.29 -1.50 -13.37
CA TYR A 55 -1.73 -1.48 -13.10
C TYR A 55 -2.24 -0.33 -12.20
N HIS A 56 -1.51 0.12 -11.17
CA HIS A 56 -2.08 1.14 -10.26
C HIS A 56 -2.27 2.51 -10.93
N LEU A 57 -1.41 2.90 -11.88
CA LEU A 57 -1.60 4.12 -12.68
C LEU A 57 -2.25 3.83 -14.04
N THR A 58 -1.94 2.68 -14.63
CA THR A 58 -2.46 2.24 -15.92
C THR A 58 -3.98 2.11 -15.94
N ILE A 59 -4.57 1.39 -14.98
CA ILE A 59 -6.01 1.15 -14.94
C ILE A 59 -6.79 2.49 -14.80
N PRO A 60 -6.45 3.38 -13.85
CA PRO A 60 -7.07 4.70 -13.76
C PRO A 60 -6.93 5.56 -15.01
N ALA A 61 -5.79 5.49 -15.70
CA ALA A 61 -5.57 6.25 -16.92
C ALA A 61 -6.46 5.74 -18.06
N PHE A 62 -6.62 4.42 -18.23
CA PHE A 62 -7.60 3.86 -19.16
C PHE A 62 -9.03 4.28 -18.82
N TRP A 63 -9.41 4.29 -17.53
CA TRP A 63 -10.73 4.79 -17.12
C TRP A 63 -10.88 6.28 -17.42
N THR A 64 -9.82 7.07 -17.27
CA THR A 64 -9.82 8.52 -17.58
C THR A 64 -10.06 8.77 -19.06
N GLN A 65 -9.38 8.02 -19.94
CA GLN A 65 -9.56 8.09 -21.39
C GLN A 65 -10.96 7.64 -21.83
N ARG A 66 -11.49 6.56 -21.24
CA ARG A 66 -12.76 5.98 -21.64
C ARG A 66 -13.98 6.65 -20.98
N GLY A 67 -13.79 7.31 -19.83
CA GLY A 67 -14.83 8.02 -19.09
C GLY A 67 -15.69 7.16 -18.15
N PHE A 68 -15.38 5.87 -17.98
CA PHE A 68 -16.11 4.96 -17.10
C PHE A 68 -15.22 3.83 -16.55
N LEU A 69 -15.65 3.25 -15.42
CA LEU A 69 -14.97 2.15 -14.75
C LEU A 69 -15.26 0.83 -15.48
N GLN A 70 -14.23 0.10 -15.88
CA GLN A 70 -14.35 -1.22 -16.51
C GLN A 70 -13.10 -2.07 -16.32
N THR A 71 -13.18 -3.36 -16.58
CA THR A 71 -12.00 -4.21 -16.63
C THR A 71 -11.06 -3.77 -17.75
N VAL A 72 -9.78 -3.67 -17.45
CA VAL A 72 -8.70 -3.49 -18.43
C VAL A 72 -8.10 -4.87 -18.68
N ASP A 73 -7.68 -5.19 -19.90
CA ASP A 73 -6.93 -6.43 -20.17
C ASP A 73 -5.44 -6.10 -20.10
N LEU A 74 -4.70 -6.77 -19.22
CA LEU A 74 -3.24 -6.66 -19.11
C LEU A 74 -2.58 -7.97 -19.59
N PRO A 75 -2.42 -8.17 -20.92
CA PRO A 75 -2.04 -9.43 -21.54
C PRO A 75 -0.74 -10.07 -21.04
N PHE A 76 0.20 -9.24 -20.60
CA PHE A 76 1.51 -9.66 -20.12
C PHE A 76 1.63 -9.62 -18.59
N HIS A 77 0.54 -9.42 -17.86
CA HIS A 77 0.53 -9.49 -16.41
C HIS A 77 -0.37 -10.64 -15.92
N ASP A 78 -0.24 -11.02 -14.66
CA ASP A 78 -1.27 -11.86 -14.07
C ASP A 78 -2.60 -11.09 -14.07
N GLY A 79 -3.67 -11.79 -14.44
CA GLY A 79 -5.02 -11.24 -14.47
C GLY A 79 -5.58 -10.96 -13.08
N ALA A 80 -4.77 -11.03 -12.00
CA ALA A 80 -5.26 -10.79 -10.65
C ALA A 80 -5.42 -9.30 -10.37
N ALA A 81 -4.61 -8.45 -11.01
CA ALA A 81 -4.68 -7.01 -10.82
C ALA A 81 -6.07 -6.45 -11.18
N GLU A 82 -6.62 -6.81 -12.34
CA GLU A 82 -7.84 -6.17 -12.87
C GLU A 82 -9.12 -6.69 -12.19
N HIS A 83 -9.00 -7.85 -11.55
CA HIS A 83 -10.05 -8.48 -10.79
C HIS A 83 -9.90 -8.31 -9.27
N SER A 84 -8.80 -7.72 -8.80
CA SER A 84 -8.66 -7.38 -7.38
C SER A 84 -9.66 -6.29 -6.94
N PRO A 85 -9.85 -6.07 -5.63
CA PRO A 85 -10.49 -4.85 -5.13
C PRO A 85 -9.72 -3.60 -5.57
N LEU A 86 -10.41 -2.67 -6.23
CA LEU A 86 -9.81 -1.52 -6.94
C LEU A 86 -10.13 -0.18 -6.26
N LEU A 87 -10.26 -0.13 -4.93
CA LEU A 87 -10.56 1.14 -4.25
C LEU A 87 -9.45 2.16 -4.49
N THR A 88 -8.19 1.74 -4.41
CA THR A 88 -7.04 2.64 -4.60
C THR A 88 -7.06 3.23 -6.01
N GLU A 89 -7.25 2.41 -7.03
CA GLU A 89 -7.38 2.81 -8.43
C GLU A 89 -8.58 3.71 -8.65
N THR A 90 -9.69 3.48 -7.95
CA THR A 90 -10.87 4.36 -8.01
C THR A 90 -10.57 5.75 -7.46
N LEU A 91 -9.82 5.85 -6.37
CA LEU A 91 -9.35 7.13 -5.83
C LEU A 91 -8.39 7.83 -6.80
N LEU A 92 -7.44 7.08 -7.36
CA LEU A 92 -6.51 7.58 -8.36
C LEU A 92 -7.24 8.08 -9.61
N TYR A 93 -8.26 7.36 -10.08
CA TYR A 93 -9.10 7.78 -11.19
C TYR A 93 -9.83 9.09 -10.90
N GLY A 94 -10.40 9.26 -9.71
CA GLY A 94 -11.02 10.53 -9.31
C GLY A 94 -10.03 11.71 -9.39
N LEU A 95 -8.81 11.51 -8.90
CA LEU A 95 -7.74 12.52 -8.95
C LEU A 95 -7.25 12.78 -10.39
N MET A 96 -7.04 11.72 -11.18
CA MET A 96 -6.64 11.85 -12.58
C MET A 96 -7.71 12.50 -13.45
N LYS A 97 -8.99 12.23 -13.15
CA LYS A 97 -10.11 12.88 -13.83
C LYS A 97 -10.17 14.37 -13.51
N LEU A 98 -9.80 14.77 -12.29
CA LEU A 98 -9.74 16.16 -11.86
C LEU A 98 -8.59 16.92 -12.54
N THR A 99 -7.39 16.32 -12.64
CA THR A 99 -6.20 17.03 -13.14
C THR A 99 -5.88 16.77 -14.62
N GLY A 100 -6.48 15.73 -15.22
CA GLY A 100 -6.14 15.25 -16.55
C GLY A 100 -4.77 14.55 -16.64
N ASN A 101 -4.15 14.21 -15.50
CA ASN A 101 -2.83 13.56 -15.43
C ASN A 101 -2.61 12.89 -14.06
N ASP A 102 -1.40 12.42 -13.78
CA ASP A 102 -1.00 11.78 -12.52
C ASP A 102 -0.34 12.72 -11.48
N ASP A 103 -0.56 14.03 -11.57
CA ASP A 103 0.10 15.01 -10.69
C ASP A 103 -0.38 14.95 -9.24
N LEU A 104 -1.61 14.51 -8.97
CA LEU A 104 -2.11 14.28 -7.61
C LEU A 104 -2.13 12.81 -7.19
N ALA A 105 -1.92 11.88 -8.12
CA ALA A 105 -2.00 10.44 -7.88
C ALA A 105 -1.05 9.98 -6.76
N PHE A 106 0.13 10.60 -6.66
CA PHE A 106 1.12 10.28 -5.62
C PHE A 106 0.66 10.60 -4.19
N LEU A 107 -0.35 11.46 -3.99
CA LEU A 107 -0.82 11.88 -2.66
C LEU A 107 -1.70 10.84 -1.95
N VAL A 108 -2.20 9.83 -2.66
CA VAL A 108 -3.06 8.81 -2.05
C VAL A 108 -2.33 8.08 -0.93
N GLN A 109 -1.19 7.47 -1.21
CA GLN A 109 -0.45 6.69 -0.20
C GLN A 109 0.04 7.55 1.00
N PRO A 110 0.60 8.75 0.81
CA PRO A 110 0.96 9.66 1.90
C PRO A 110 -0.21 10.05 2.79
N ALA A 111 -1.39 10.34 2.21
CA ALA A 111 -2.57 10.70 2.98
C ALA A 111 -2.99 9.55 3.92
N PHE A 112 -3.06 8.33 3.40
CA PHE A 112 -3.36 7.14 4.21
C PHE A 112 -2.24 6.79 5.19
N PHE A 113 -0.97 7.08 4.88
CA PHE A 113 0.14 6.90 5.81
C PHE A 113 0.05 7.84 7.00
N LEU A 114 -0.12 9.15 6.76
CA LEU A 114 -0.26 10.14 7.82
C LEU A 114 -1.48 9.83 8.70
N LEU A 115 -2.58 9.37 8.11
CA LEU A 115 -3.73 8.89 8.86
C LEU A 115 -3.38 7.64 9.69
N THR A 116 -2.64 6.69 9.14
CA THR A 116 -2.14 5.49 9.85
C THR A 116 -1.27 5.87 11.05
N VAL A 117 -0.36 6.84 10.90
CA VAL A 117 0.50 7.35 11.98
C VAL A 117 -0.32 8.04 13.06
N ALA A 118 -1.30 8.87 12.68
CA ALA A 118 -2.21 9.52 13.61
C ALA A 118 -3.06 8.50 14.40
N LEU A 119 -3.61 7.50 13.70
CA LEU A 119 -4.36 6.40 14.30
C LEU A 119 -3.46 5.57 15.23
N PHE A 120 -2.23 5.27 14.81
CA PHE A 120 -1.26 4.55 15.64
C PHE A 120 -1.01 5.26 16.98
N HIS A 121 -0.73 6.56 16.95
CA HIS A 121 -0.54 7.35 18.16
C HIS A 121 -1.75 7.24 19.09
N ARG A 122 -2.96 7.39 18.55
CA ARG A 122 -4.21 7.30 19.32
C ARG A 122 -4.44 5.90 19.87
N THR A 123 -4.18 4.87 19.08
CA THR A 123 -4.24 3.46 19.48
C THR A 123 -3.36 3.21 20.70
N VAL A 124 -2.07 3.58 20.65
CA VAL A 124 -1.16 3.32 21.78
C VAL A 124 -1.48 4.17 23.02
N ARG A 125 -2.12 5.34 22.85
CA ARG A 125 -2.68 6.12 23.96
C ARG A 125 -3.88 5.43 24.61
N LEU A 126 -4.79 4.86 23.82
CA LEU A 126 -5.94 4.09 24.32
C LEU A 126 -5.53 2.74 24.96
N ILE A 127 -4.36 2.21 24.58
CA ILE A 127 -3.75 1.08 25.28
C ILE A 127 -3.31 1.47 26.71
N GLY A 128 -2.98 2.75 26.93
CA GLY A 128 -2.55 3.28 28.23
C GLY A 128 -1.06 3.62 28.32
N LEU A 129 -0.33 3.73 27.20
CA LEU A 129 1.04 4.24 27.23
C LEU A 129 1.07 5.73 27.56
N ARG A 130 2.09 6.19 28.31
CA ARG A 130 2.36 7.62 28.54
C ARG A 130 2.59 8.36 27.23
N ILE A 131 2.29 9.67 27.24
CA ILE A 131 2.37 10.52 26.04
C ILE A 131 3.78 10.56 25.44
N VAL A 132 4.81 10.59 26.28
CA VAL A 132 6.22 10.56 25.87
C VAL A 132 6.53 9.30 25.07
N THR A 133 6.25 8.12 25.64
CA THR A 133 6.48 6.83 24.97
C THR A 133 5.64 6.69 23.71
N ALA A 134 4.38 7.14 23.72
CA ALA A 134 3.52 7.13 22.56
C ALA A 134 4.09 8.00 21.41
N ARG A 135 4.58 9.21 21.69
CA ARG A 135 5.22 10.08 20.70
C ARG A 135 6.49 9.45 20.13
N LEU A 136 7.35 8.86 20.96
CA LEU A 136 8.56 8.18 20.49
C LEU A 136 8.25 6.98 19.58
N LEU A 137 7.31 6.11 19.96
CA LEU A 137 6.88 5.01 19.10
C LEU A 137 6.24 5.52 17.79
N THR A 138 5.49 6.63 17.86
CA THR A 138 4.91 7.24 16.66
C THR A 138 6.01 7.76 15.72
N ALA A 139 7.06 8.39 16.26
CA ALA A 139 8.21 8.85 15.49
C ALA A 139 8.92 7.68 14.77
N PHE A 140 9.06 6.53 15.45
CA PHE A 140 9.56 5.31 14.82
C PHE A 140 8.68 4.82 13.67
N VAL A 141 7.37 4.70 13.88
CA VAL A 141 6.45 4.24 12.84
C VAL A 141 6.50 5.16 11.62
N LEU A 142 6.70 6.47 11.85
CA LEU A 142 6.82 7.48 10.80
C LEU A 142 8.08 7.26 9.94
N LEU A 143 9.21 6.90 10.56
CA LEU A 143 10.46 6.59 9.85
C LEU A 143 10.64 5.11 9.51
N PHE A 144 9.66 4.25 9.82
CA PHE A 144 9.79 2.81 9.61
C PHE A 144 9.87 2.52 8.11
N SER A 145 11.07 2.15 7.65
CA SER A 145 11.43 2.04 6.22
C SER A 145 10.37 1.37 5.33
N PRO A 146 9.76 0.22 5.69
CA PRO A 146 8.66 -0.34 4.90
C PRO A 146 7.53 0.68 4.67
N PHE A 147 6.97 1.25 5.74
CA PHE A 147 5.89 2.22 5.62
C PHE A 147 6.33 3.49 4.91
N PHE A 148 7.52 3.98 5.24
CA PHE A 148 8.10 5.17 4.63
C PHE A 148 8.18 5.02 3.10
N HIS A 149 8.85 4.00 2.58
CA HIS A 149 9.01 3.82 1.14
C HIS A 149 7.70 3.51 0.43
N SER A 150 6.86 2.65 1.00
CA SER A 150 5.56 2.34 0.40
C SER A 150 4.64 3.56 0.35
N SER A 151 4.79 4.52 1.27
CA SER A 151 3.99 5.73 1.23
C SER A 151 4.41 6.70 0.13
N LEU A 152 5.63 6.57 -0.42
CA LEU A 152 6.15 7.45 -1.48
C LEU A 152 5.91 6.90 -2.90
N ILE A 153 5.38 5.69 -3.01
CA ILE A 153 5.13 4.98 -4.28
C ILE A 153 3.63 4.89 -4.50
N VAL A 154 3.15 4.93 -5.75
CA VAL A 154 1.73 4.70 -6.04
C VAL A 154 1.41 3.21 -5.99
N ASN A 155 0.87 2.74 -4.87
CA ASN A 155 0.51 1.34 -4.68
C ASN A 155 -0.85 1.19 -3.97
N SER A 156 -1.08 0.13 -3.17
CA SER A 156 -2.35 -0.09 -2.43
C SER A 156 -2.14 -0.47 -0.96
N GLU A 157 -0.90 -0.76 -0.56
CA GLU A 157 -0.52 -1.33 0.72
C GLU A 157 -0.86 -0.41 1.89
N MET A 158 -0.65 0.90 1.76
CA MET A 158 -0.93 1.82 2.87
C MET A 158 -2.43 2.04 3.05
N VAL A 159 -3.23 1.99 1.99
CA VAL A 159 -4.70 2.10 2.08
C VAL A 159 -5.25 0.93 2.89
N MET A 160 -4.81 -0.29 2.56
CA MET A 160 -5.16 -1.50 3.30
C MET A 160 -4.67 -1.45 4.76
N THR A 161 -3.41 -1.05 4.98
CA THR A 161 -2.81 -0.93 6.32
C THR A 161 -3.55 0.12 7.16
N CYS A 162 -3.97 1.23 6.57
CA CYS A 162 -4.79 2.24 7.21
C CYS A 162 -6.15 1.69 7.63
N GLY A 163 -6.75 0.82 6.81
CA GLY A 163 -7.96 0.07 7.18
C GLY A 163 -7.79 -0.75 8.44
N VAL A 164 -6.70 -1.52 8.55
CA VAL A 164 -6.35 -2.28 9.76
C VAL A 164 -6.08 -1.36 10.96
N ALA A 165 -5.41 -0.23 10.73
CA ALA A 165 -5.16 0.76 11.78
C ALA A 165 -6.46 1.37 12.32
N ALA A 166 -7.37 1.75 11.43
CA ALA A 166 -8.70 2.28 11.79
C ALA A 166 -9.51 1.22 12.53
N PHE A 167 -9.42 -0.06 12.13
CA PHE A 167 -10.04 -1.16 12.84
C PHE A 167 -9.54 -1.27 14.29
N CYS A 168 -8.23 -1.39 14.50
CA CYS A 168 -7.65 -1.52 15.83
C CYS A 168 -7.96 -0.30 16.72
N TYR A 169 -7.83 0.91 16.17
CA TYR A 169 -8.19 2.14 16.88
C TYR A 169 -9.69 2.15 17.26
N GLY A 170 -10.58 1.86 16.31
CA GLY A 170 -12.02 1.82 16.51
C GLY A 170 -12.41 0.82 17.60
N MET A 171 -11.84 -0.39 17.57
CA MET A 171 -12.08 -1.41 18.59
C MET A 171 -11.68 -0.93 19.99
N LEU A 172 -10.50 -0.34 20.16
CA LEU A 172 -10.09 0.22 21.46
C LEU A 172 -10.96 1.41 21.87
N LEU A 173 -11.35 2.26 20.92
CA LEU A 173 -12.22 3.41 21.16
C LEU A 173 -13.58 2.99 21.71
N THR A 174 -14.04 1.75 21.45
CA THR A 174 -15.31 1.26 22.01
C THR A 174 -15.35 1.26 23.55
N ARG A 175 -14.20 1.30 24.22
CA ARG A 175 -14.09 1.38 25.67
C ARG A 175 -14.52 2.73 26.23
N GLU A 176 -14.22 3.80 25.51
CA GLU A 176 -14.52 5.17 25.91
C GLU A 176 -15.77 5.71 25.21
N ARG A 177 -15.92 5.38 23.92
CA ARG A 177 -16.97 5.86 23.03
C ARG A 177 -17.46 4.68 22.18
N ARG A 178 -18.27 3.83 22.79
CA ARG A 178 -18.77 2.55 22.25
C ARG A 178 -19.22 2.64 20.80
N GLU A 179 -20.15 3.54 20.49
CA GLU A 179 -20.74 3.66 19.14
C GLU A 179 -19.75 4.20 18.11
N ALA A 180 -19.03 5.28 18.43
CA ALA A 180 -18.02 5.84 17.55
C ALA A 180 -16.93 4.80 17.21
N GLY A 181 -16.52 4.01 18.21
CA GLY A 181 -15.58 2.92 18.03
C GLY A 181 -16.06 1.86 17.04
N TRP A 182 -17.35 1.48 17.10
CA TRP A 182 -17.92 0.53 16.14
C TRP A 182 -17.93 1.06 14.72
N TYR A 183 -18.31 2.33 14.51
CA TYR A 183 -18.33 2.92 13.17
C TYR A 183 -16.93 3.02 12.58
N VAL A 184 -15.94 3.44 13.37
CA VAL A 184 -14.55 3.51 12.93
C VAL A 184 -13.99 2.11 12.65
N ALA A 185 -14.34 1.12 13.48
CA ALA A 185 -13.93 -0.26 13.26
C ALA A 185 -14.52 -0.84 11.96
N ALA A 186 -15.80 -0.59 11.70
CA ALA A 186 -16.48 -1.00 10.49
C ALA A 186 -15.91 -0.33 9.23
N ALA A 187 -15.61 0.96 9.30
CA ALA A 187 -14.96 1.69 8.22
C ALA A 187 -13.57 1.10 7.93
N GLY A 188 -12.80 0.76 8.97
CA GLY A 188 -11.51 0.08 8.84
C GLY A 188 -11.61 -1.27 8.13
N ILE A 189 -12.60 -2.10 8.49
CA ILE A 189 -12.87 -3.38 7.81
C ILE A 189 -13.22 -3.14 6.34
N ALA A 190 -14.15 -2.22 6.06
CA ALA A 190 -14.58 -1.92 4.70
C ALA A 190 -13.40 -1.43 3.83
N LEU A 191 -12.59 -0.51 4.35
CA LEU A 191 -11.39 -0.01 3.69
C LEU A 191 -10.39 -1.14 3.39
N THR A 192 -10.18 -2.04 4.35
CA THR A 192 -9.27 -3.19 4.19
C THR A 192 -9.74 -4.12 3.07
N LEU A 193 -11.02 -4.50 3.07
CA LEU A 193 -11.61 -5.41 2.08
C LEU A 193 -11.64 -4.80 0.66
N ALA A 194 -11.91 -3.50 0.56
CA ALA A 194 -12.02 -2.82 -0.72
C ALA A 194 -10.66 -2.50 -1.38
N SER A 195 -9.56 -2.60 -0.65
CA SER A 195 -8.23 -2.15 -1.12
C SER A 195 -7.43 -3.19 -1.87
N LYS A 196 -7.51 -4.48 -1.49
CA LYS A 196 -6.69 -5.56 -2.07
C LYS A 196 -7.29 -6.92 -1.77
N THR A 197 -7.05 -7.92 -2.62
CA THR A 197 -7.59 -9.28 -2.43
C THR A 197 -7.12 -9.92 -1.13
N VAL A 198 -5.84 -9.72 -0.76
CA VAL A 198 -5.30 -10.19 0.54
C VAL A 198 -5.97 -9.51 1.74
N GLY A 199 -6.64 -8.38 1.51
CA GLY A 199 -7.48 -7.70 2.48
C GLY A 199 -8.59 -8.59 3.05
N ILE A 200 -9.00 -9.66 2.36
CA ILE A 200 -9.96 -10.63 2.92
C ILE A 200 -9.44 -11.36 4.16
N ILE A 201 -8.13 -11.57 4.27
CA ILE A 201 -7.52 -12.22 5.43
C ILE A 201 -7.62 -11.29 6.63
N TYR A 202 -7.11 -10.07 6.46
CA TYR A 202 -7.09 -9.07 7.51
C TYR A 202 -8.50 -8.60 7.88
N GLY A 203 -9.31 -8.22 6.88
CA GLY A 203 -10.68 -7.77 7.04
C GLY A 203 -11.61 -8.88 7.55
N GLY A 204 -11.41 -10.13 7.13
CA GLY A 204 -12.17 -11.28 7.61
C GLY A 204 -11.95 -11.54 9.11
N PHE A 205 -10.70 -11.56 9.56
CA PHE A 205 -10.40 -11.67 11.00
C PHE A 205 -10.90 -10.47 11.81
N ALA A 206 -10.71 -9.25 11.29
CA ALA A 206 -11.24 -8.05 11.92
C ALA A 206 -12.78 -8.12 12.07
N LEU A 207 -13.48 -8.64 11.06
CA LEU A 207 -14.91 -8.88 11.10
C LEU A 207 -15.30 -9.92 12.17
N LEU A 208 -14.56 -11.02 12.29
CA LEU A 208 -14.80 -12.02 13.35
C LEU A 208 -14.65 -11.42 14.75
N VAL A 209 -13.61 -10.62 14.97
CA VAL A 209 -13.39 -9.91 16.24
C VAL A 209 -14.52 -8.91 16.52
N LEU A 210 -14.94 -8.14 15.51
CA LEU A 210 -16.04 -7.19 15.65
C LEU A 210 -17.37 -7.90 15.97
N ILE A 211 -17.69 -8.99 15.26
CA ILE A 211 -18.92 -9.77 15.50
C ILE A 211 -18.92 -10.34 16.93
N GLY A 212 -17.81 -10.96 17.35
CA GLY A 212 -17.67 -11.48 18.71
C GLY A 212 -17.87 -10.38 19.76
N TRP A 213 -17.29 -9.20 19.51
CA TRP A 213 -17.46 -8.03 20.36
C TRP A 213 -18.90 -7.54 20.42
N LEU A 214 -19.59 -7.43 19.28
CA LEU A 214 -21.00 -7.00 19.19
C LEU A 214 -21.94 -8.00 19.88
N ILE A 215 -21.69 -9.31 19.77
CA ILE A 215 -22.44 -10.35 20.48
C ILE A 215 -22.26 -10.21 22.00
N ALA A 216 -21.02 -10.03 22.47
CA ALA A 216 -20.76 -9.79 23.90
C ALA A 216 -21.46 -8.51 24.39
N ALA A 217 -21.39 -7.44 23.59
CA ALA A 217 -22.06 -6.18 23.82
C ALA A 217 -23.59 -6.32 23.93
N ARG A 218 -24.20 -7.20 23.12
CA ARG A 218 -25.63 -7.49 23.16
C ARG A 218 -26.03 -8.28 24.40
N ARG A 219 -25.23 -9.29 24.79
CA ARG A 219 -25.49 -10.10 26.00
C ARG A 219 -25.44 -9.27 27.28
N GLY A 220 -24.66 -8.19 27.29
CA GLY A 220 -24.60 -7.26 28.41
C GLY A 220 -25.56 -6.05 28.32
N ALA A 221 -26.42 -5.96 27.30
CA ALA A 221 -27.36 -4.86 27.16
C ALA A 221 -28.71 -5.19 27.82
N GLU A 222 -29.34 -4.18 28.44
CA GLU A 222 -30.71 -4.25 28.93
C GLU A 222 -31.69 -4.61 27.79
N GLU A 223 -32.76 -5.31 28.13
CA GLU A 223 -33.72 -5.84 27.15
C GLU A 223 -34.31 -4.74 26.25
N GLU A 224 -34.60 -3.57 26.82
CA GLU A 224 -35.13 -2.40 26.09
C GLU A 224 -34.14 -1.81 25.07
N ALA A 225 -32.82 -1.94 25.30
CA ALA A 225 -31.79 -1.41 24.40
C ALA A 225 -31.46 -2.35 23.23
N GLN A 226 -31.91 -3.61 23.28
CA GLN A 226 -31.57 -4.63 22.28
C GLN A 226 -32.05 -4.30 20.85
N PRO A 227 -33.29 -3.80 20.62
CA PRO A 227 -33.75 -3.50 19.27
C PRO A 227 -32.94 -2.39 18.58
N LEU A 228 -32.59 -1.34 19.33
CA LEU A 228 -31.74 -0.26 18.83
C LEU A 228 -30.34 -0.75 18.50
N LEU A 229 -29.77 -1.58 19.37
CA LEU A 229 -28.47 -2.21 19.12
C LEU A 229 -28.49 -3.07 17.86
N LEU A 230 -29.52 -3.90 17.66
CA LEU A 230 -29.64 -4.74 16.48
C LEU A 230 -29.73 -3.90 15.20
N ARG A 231 -30.53 -2.84 15.17
CA ARG A 231 -30.60 -1.91 14.03
C ARG A 231 -29.24 -1.32 13.68
N ARG A 232 -28.46 -0.92 14.69
CA ARG A 232 -27.11 -0.38 14.52
C ARG A 232 -26.13 -1.44 14.01
N MET A 233 -26.18 -2.64 14.56
CA MET A 233 -25.38 -3.77 14.07
C MET A 233 -25.70 -4.08 12.60
N SER A 234 -26.98 -4.11 12.23
CA SER A 234 -27.42 -4.30 10.85
C SER A 234 -26.90 -3.20 9.93
N ALA A 235 -26.96 -1.93 10.35
CA ALA A 235 -26.42 -0.81 9.58
C ALA A 235 -24.90 -0.91 9.37
N ILE A 236 -24.16 -1.31 10.42
CA ILE A 236 -22.72 -1.55 10.34
C ILE A 236 -22.40 -2.69 9.36
N CYS A 237 -23.10 -3.83 9.49
CA CYS A 237 -22.93 -4.97 8.59
C CYS A 237 -23.25 -4.57 7.14
N ALA A 238 -24.35 -3.85 6.92
CA ALA A 238 -24.72 -3.35 5.60
C ALA A 238 -23.64 -2.44 5.02
N ALA A 239 -23.07 -1.52 5.82
CA ALA A 239 -21.99 -0.64 5.37
C ALA A 239 -20.71 -1.42 4.98
N ILE A 240 -20.32 -2.43 5.77
CA ILE A 240 -19.18 -3.29 5.43
C ILE A 240 -19.43 -4.06 4.13
N VAL A 241 -20.63 -4.59 3.96
CA VAL A 241 -21.01 -5.33 2.75
C VAL A 241 -21.04 -4.41 1.52
N LEU A 242 -21.71 -3.26 1.61
CA LEU A 242 -21.86 -2.35 0.48
C LEU A 242 -20.54 -1.69 0.08
N CYS A 243 -19.73 -1.25 1.05
CA CYS A 243 -18.49 -0.51 0.76
C CYS A 243 -17.29 -1.44 0.63
N GLY A 244 -17.18 -2.45 1.50
CA GLY A 244 -16.02 -3.35 1.57
C GLY A 244 -16.06 -4.48 0.53
N LEU A 245 -17.25 -4.96 0.17
CA LEU A 245 -17.40 -6.11 -0.73
C LEU A 245 -17.85 -5.75 -2.15
N ALA A 246 -17.94 -4.46 -2.50
CA ALA A 246 -18.38 -4.02 -3.83
C ALA A 246 -17.63 -4.71 -4.98
N PHE A 247 -16.30 -4.77 -4.91
CA PHE A 247 -15.48 -5.44 -5.94
C PHE A 247 -15.60 -6.96 -5.91
N HIS A 248 -15.83 -7.54 -4.73
CA HIS A 248 -16.10 -8.98 -4.61
C HIS A 248 -17.47 -9.35 -5.19
N PHE A 249 -18.48 -8.50 -5.03
CA PHE A 249 -19.77 -8.66 -5.71
C PHE A 249 -19.66 -8.49 -7.21
N ARG A 250 -18.87 -7.53 -7.70
CA ARG A 250 -18.54 -7.42 -9.13
C ARG A 250 -17.98 -8.75 -9.65
N ASN A 251 -17.02 -9.33 -8.94
CA ASN A 251 -16.41 -10.59 -9.37
C ASN A 251 -17.39 -11.77 -9.30
N LEU A 252 -18.25 -11.83 -8.28
CA LEU A 252 -19.32 -12.82 -8.18
C LEU A 252 -20.29 -12.69 -9.37
N TRP A 253 -20.67 -11.46 -9.73
CA TRP A 253 -21.58 -11.18 -10.83
C TRP A 253 -20.96 -11.55 -12.19
N LEU A 254 -19.72 -11.15 -12.45
CA LEU A 254 -19.06 -11.35 -13.75
C LEU A 254 -18.52 -12.78 -13.93
N HIS A 255 -18.14 -13.46 -12.85
CA HIS A 255 -17.38 -14.72 -12.93
C HIS A 255 -17.95 -15.85 -12.08
N GLY A 256 -19.02 -15.62 -11.33
CA GLY A 256 -19.57 -16.60 -10.39
C GLY A 256 -18.65 -16.88 -9.19
N ASN A 257 -17.64 -16.04 -8.95
CA ASN A 257 -16.68 -16.22 -7.86
C ASN A 257 -16.24 -14.86 -7.27
N PRO A 258 -16.52 -14.56 -5.98
CA PRO A 258 -16.15 -13.29 -5.37
C PRO A 258 -14.64 -13.13 -5.17
N LEU A 259 -13.87 -14.23 -5.21
CA LEU A 259 -12.42 -14.26 -5.08
C LEU A 259 -11.72 -14.43 -6.44
N TYR A 260 -12.44 -14.28 -7.54
CA TYR A 260 -11.85 -14.31 -8.88
C TYR A 260 -10.67 -13.34 -8.96
N PRO A 261 -9.52 -13.74 -9.55
CA PRO A 261 -9.32 -14.94 -10.36
C PRO A 261 -8.85 -16.18 -9.60
N ALA A 262 -8.78 -16.14 -8.26
CA ALA A 262 -8.39 -17.30 -7.47
C ALA A 262 -9.52 -18.34 -7.43
N GLU A 263 -9.19 -19.60 -7.69
CA GLU A 263 -10.06 -20.76 -7.54
C GLU A 263 -10.21 -21.10 -6.06
N LEU A 264 -11.45 -21.26 -5.59
CA LEU A 264 -11.72 -21.69 -4.22
C LEU A 264 -11.81 -23.21 -4.16
N ARG A 265 -10.88 -23.83 -3.43
CA ARG A 265 -10.92 -25.27 -3.10
C ARG A 265 -11.04 -25.48 -1.60
N ILE A 266 -11.89 -26.41 -1.20
CA ILE A 266 -12.01 -26.88 0.18
C ILE A 266 -11.76 -28.39 0.17
N LEU A 267 -10.75 -28.84 0.92
CA LEU A 267 -10.36 -30.26 0.99
C LEU A 267 -10.13 -30.88 -0.42
N GLY A 268 -9.54 -30.11 -1.34
CA GLY A 268 -9.26 -30.52 -2.72
C GLY A 268 -10.45 -30.39 -3.69
N LEU A 269 -11.68 -30.30 -3.19
CA LEU A 269 -12.88 -30.10 -4.00
C LEU A 269 -12.98 -28.65 -4.46
N ARG A 270 -13.16 -28.46 -5.78
CA ARG A 270 -13.37 -27.14 -6.38
C ARG A 270 -14.79 -26.66 -6.06
N ILE A 271 -14.89 -25.62 -5.24
CA ILE A 271 -16.16 -24.99 -4.84
C ILE A 271 -16.53 -23.87 -5.82
N LEU A 272 -15.59 -22.98 -6.11
CA LEU A 272 -15.79 -21.88 -7.07
C LEU A 272 -14.68 -21.88 -8.13
N PRO A 273 -15.01 -21.72 -9.41
CA PRO A 273 -14.02 -21.72 -10.49
C PRO A 273 -13.16 -20.45 -10.46
N GLY A 274 -11.90 -20.55 -10.87
CA GLY A 274 -10.99 -19.42 -11.02
C GLY A 274 -9.97 -19.67 -12.13
N ARG A 275 -9.19 -18.65 -12.52
CA ARG A 275 -8.05 -18.81 -13.44
C ARG A 275 -6.86 -19.45 -12.73
N TYR A 276 -6.74 -19.22 -11.42
CA TYR A 276 -5.58 -19.66 -10.65
C TYR A 276 -5.96 -20.59 -9.51
N ASN A 277 -5.42 -21.80 -9.48
CA ASN A 277 -5.50 -22.68 -8.32
C ASN A 277 -4.30 -22.49 -7.37
N ALA A 278 -4.42 -22.99 -6.12
CA ALA A 278 -3.35 -22.88 -5.14
C ALA A 278 -2.02 -23.52 -5.59
N SER A 279 -2.06 -24.56 -6.45
CA SER A 279 -0.85 -25.29 -6.89
C SER A 279 0.12 -24.43 -7.70
N ILE A 280 -0.42 -23.48 -8.48
CA ILE A 280 0.34 -22.51 -9.28
C ILE A 280 1.36 -21.81 -8.40
N PHE A 281 0.88 -21.42 -7.25
CA PHE A 281 1.61 -20.56 -6.37
C PHE A 281 2.36 -21.36 -5.29
N ILE A 282 1.86 -22.54 -4.88
CA ILE A 282 2.59 -23.47 -3.99
C ILE A 282 3.90 -23.91 -4.63
N SER A 283 3.95 -24.03 -5.96
CA SER A 283 5.18 -24.33 -6.71
C SER A 283 6.29 -23.27 -6.53
N HIS A 284 5.92 -22.07 -6.06
CA HIS A 284 6.83 -20.97 -5.72
C HIS A 284 6.99 -20.79 -4.18
N GLY A 285 5.97 -21.14 -3.37
CA GLY A 285 5.86 -20.74 -1.97
C GLY A 285 6.47 -21.69 -0.92
N TRP A 286 6.25 -23.01 -0.98
CA TRP A 286 6.62 -23.94 0.11
C TRP A 286 8.09 -24.37 0.12
N SER A 287 9.00 -23.53 -0.38
CA SER A 287 10.43 -23.80 -0.23
C SER A 287 10.90 -23.31 1.14
N PRO A 288 11.61 -24.13 1.92
CA PRO A 288 12.39 -23.65 3.06
C PRO A 288 13.29 -22.46 2.69
N VAL A 289 13.64 -22.32 1.40
CA VAL A 289 14.36 -21.18 0.84
C VAL A 289 13.56 -19.88 0.93
N ALA A 290 12.26 -19.85 0.59
CA ALA A 290 11.44 -18.63 0.70
C ALA A 290 11.26 -18.20 2.17
N PHE A 291 11.02 -19.16 3.06
CA PHE A 291 10.94 -18.89 4.50
C PHE A 291 12.29 -18.43 5.07
N ARG A 292 13.40 -19.06 4.65
CA ARG A 292 14.77 -18.64 5.02
C ARG A 292 15.11 -17.27 4.44
N LYS A 293 14.70 -16.97 3.20
CA LYS A 293 14.89 -15.66 2.55
C LYS A 293 14.19 -14.59 3.39
N MET A 294 12.91 -14.79 3.69
CA MET A 294 12.10 -13.91 4.56
C MET A 294 12.75 -13.66 5.92
N LEU A 295 13.24 -14.72 6.58
CA LEU A 295 13.74 -14.66 7.96
C LEU A 295 15.21 -14.27 8.10
N LEU A 296 16.06 -14.51 7.10
CA LEU A 296 17.52 -14.44 7.29
C LEU A 296 18.28 -13.62 6.24
N TYR A 297 17.89 -13.63 4.95
CA TYR A 297 18.81 -13.17 3.88
C TYR A 297 18.22 -12.25 2.80
N ASP A 298 16.98 -11.80 2.91
CA ASP A 298 16.41 -11.00 1.83
C ASP A 298 16.98 -9.57 1.79
N THR A 299 17.32 -9.13 0.58
CA THR A 299 17.82 -7.79 0.28
C THR A 299 16.68 -6.78 0.14
N GLU A 300 15.45 -7.25 -0.09
CA GLU A 300 14.28 -6.38 -0.20
C GLU A 300 14.03 -5.58 1.08
N SER A 301 13.63 -4.31 0.94
CA SER A 301 13.31 -3.40 2.05
C SER A 301 12.23 -3.91 3.00
N TYR A 302 11.50 -4.95 2.61
CA TYR A 302 10.35 -5.51 3.32
C TYR A 302 10.66 -6.81 4.08
N ALA A 303 11.93 -7.22 4.12
CA ALA A 303 12.30 -8.48 4.74
C ALA A 303 12.19 -8.45 6.27
N MET A 304 11.69 -9.55 6.87
CA MET A 304 11.51 -9.68 8.32
C MET A 304 12.85 -9.68 9.10
N ASN A 305 13.95 -9.99 8.41
CA ASN A 305 15.31 -9.99 8.96
C ASN A 305 15.94 -8.59 9.07
N LYS A 306 15.36 -7.54 8.46
CA LYS A 306 15.91 -6.19 8.57
C LYS A 306 15.75 -5.68 10.01
N GLN A 307 16.66 -4.79 10.41
CA GLN A 307 17.11 -4.44 11.77
C GLN A 307 16.05 -4.40 12.90
N PHE A 308 14.77 -4.19 12.62
CA PHE A 308 13.69 -4.09 13.62
C PHE A 308 12.67 -5.22 13.58
N GLY A 309 12.62 -6.02 12.51
CA GLY A 309 11.61 -7.07 12.39
C GLY A 309 11.69 -8.06 13.56
N VAL A 310 12.89 -8.59 13.84
CA VAL A 310 13.12 -9.54 14.96
C VAL A 310 12.66 -8.97 16.30
N VAL A 311 12.98 -7.71 16.59
CA VAL A 311 12.57 -7.04 17.83
C VAL A 311 11.06 -6.92 17.93
N LEU A 312 10.40 -6.52 16.84
CA LEU A 312 8.94 -6.41 16.77
C LEU A 312 8.24 -7.77 16.96
N TRP A 313 8.78 -8.83 16.35
CA TRP A 313 8.28 -10.19 16.54
C TRP A 313 8.44 -10.68 17.97
N ALA A 314 9.62 -10.49 18.58
CA ALA A 314 9.86 -10.86 19.96
C ALA A 314 8.96 -10.07 20.92
N ALA A 315 8.78 -8.77 20.66
CA ALA A 315 7.94 -7.89 21.47
C ALA A 315 6.47 -8.33 21.47
N MET A 316 5.96 -8.86 20.35
CA MET A 316 4.59 -9.40 20.25
C MET A 316 4.37 -10.63 21.15
N LEU A 317 5.42 -11.37 21.52
CA LEU A 317 5.33 -12.58 22.35
C LEU A 317 5.37 -12.27 23.86
N VAL A 318 5.83 -11.08 24.26
CA VAL A 318 5.89 -10.66 25.67
C VAL A 318 4.53 -10.76 26.38
N PRO A 319 3.39 -10.35 25.80
CA PRO A 319 2.09 -10.48 26.46
C PRO A 319 1.70 -11.94 26.68
N LEU A 320 2.12 -12.88 25.81
CA LEU A 320 1.90 -14.31 26.02
C LEU A 320 2.75 -14.85 27.18
N GLY A 321 4.02 -14.45 27.26
CA GLY A 321 4.88 -14.79 28.40
C GLY A 321 4.33 -14.24 29.71
N LEU A 322 3.88 -12.98 29.70
CA LEU A 322 3.24 -12.35 30.85
C LEU A 322 1.89 -12.97 31.18
N PHE A 323 1.11 -13.46 30.21
CA PHE A 323 -0.14 -14.21 30.44
C PHE A 323 0.11 -15.50 31.23
N SER A 324 1.21 -16.19 30.96
CA SER A 324 1.60 -17.41 31.69
C SER A 324 2.03 -17.13 33.13
N ILE A 325 2.55 -15.92 33.41
CA ILE A 325 3.09 -15.55 34.73
C ILE A 325 2.06 -14.76 35.56
N ARG A 326 1.25 -13.93 34.91
CA ARG A 326 0.31 -12.98 35.52
C ARG A 326 -1.09 -13.22 34.96
N ARG A 327 -2.10 -13.23 35.85
CA ARG A 327 -3.50 -13.25 35.41
C ARG A 327 -3.85 -11.91 34.75
N LEU A 328 -4.12 -11.93 33.45
CA LEU A 328 -4.62 -10.76 32.72
C LEU A 328 -5.97 -10.32 33.29
N LYS A 329 -6.16 -9.01 33.39
CA LYS A 329 -7.45 -8.42 33.75
C LYS A 329 -8.40 -8.50 32.54
N PRO A 330 -9.73 -8.46 32.71
CA PRO A 330 -10.66 -8.40 31.58
C PRO A 330 -10.38 -7.23 30.62
N ALA A 331 -9.89 -6.10 31.15
CA ALA A 331 -9.45 -4.94 30.38
C ALA A 331 -8.21 -5.21 29.50
N ASP A 332 -7.52 -6.33 29.69
CA ASP A 332 -6.33 -6.70 28.92
C ASP A 332 -6.67 -7.65 27.75
N LEU A 333 -7.90 -8.16 27.67
CA LEU A 333 -8.29 -9.16 26.67
C LEU A 333 -8.35 -8.56 25.26
N LEU A 334 -8.96 -7.39 25.10
CA LEU A 334 -9.10 -6.77 23.78
C LEU A 334 -7.76 -6.37 23.14
N PRO A 335 -6.81 -5.69 23.81
CA PRO A 335 -5.53 -5.33 23.20
C PRO A 335 -4.70 -6.58 22.91
N THR A 336 -4.79 -7.62 23.75
CA THR A 336 -4.17 -8.92 23.49
C THR A 336 -4.78 -9.59 22.26
N ALA A 337 -6.11 -9.56 22.10
CA ALA A 337 -6.77 -10.05 20.89
C ALA A 337 -6.30 -9.31 19.64
N LEU A 338 -6.21 -7.99 19.70
CA LEU A 338 -5.84 -7.15 18.56
C LEU A 338 -4.34 -7.22 18.19
N PHE A 339 -3.44 -7.30 19.16
CA PHE A 339 -2.00 -7.15 18.92
C PHE A 339 -1.18 -8.41 19.12
N VAL A 340 -1.81 -9.52 19.51
CA VAL A 340 -1.15 -10.83 19.61
C VAL A 340 -1.88 -11.85 18.74
N PHE A 341 -3.16 -12.10 19.02
CA PHE A 341 -3.89 -13.14 18.30
C PHE A 341 -4.19 -12.75 16.86
N TYR A 342 -4.64 -11.51 16.61
CA TYR A 342 -4.95 -11.06 15.26
C TYR A 342 -3.75 -11.13 14.30
N PRO A 343 -2.54 -10.62 14.61
CA PRO A 343 -1.39 -10.81 13.73
C PRO A 343 -1.04 -12.29 13.57
N LEU A 344 -0.95 -13.08 14.66
CA LEU A 344 -0.62 -14.51 14.59
C LEU A 344 -1.59 -15.31 13.70
N SER A 345 -2.89 -15.09 13.88
CA SER A 345 -3.93 -15.74 13.07
C SER A 345 -3.88 -15.28 11.62
N SER A 346 -3.66 -13.99 11.38
CA SER A 346 -3.53 -13.46 10.02
C SER A 346 -2.32 -14.05 9.29
N ILE A 347 -1.19 -14.23 9.98
CA ILE A 347 0.00 -14.88 9.43
C ILE A 347 -0.24 -16.35 9.15
N LEU A 348 -0.88 -17.07 10.08
CA LEU A 348 -1.22 -18.47 9.90
C LEU A 348 -2.09 -18.67 8.64
N VAL A 349 -3.14 -17.86 8.50
CA VAL A 349 -4.03 -17.92 7.32
C VAL A 349 -3.33 -17.41 6.07
N TYR A 350 -2.50 -16.38 6.18
CA TYR A 350 -1.67 -15.92 5.07
C TYR A 350 -0.82 -17.08 4.53
N PHE A 351 -0.08 -17.78 5.38
CA PHE A 351 0.72 -18.92 4.92
C PHE A 351 -0.13 -20.12 4.48
N ALA A 352 -1.31 -20.33 5.05
CA ALA A 352 -2.20 -21.41 4.65
C ALA A 352 -2.91 -21.17 3.30
N VAL A 353 -3.25 -19.92 2.99
CA VAL A 353 -4.14 -19.56 1.88
C VAL A 353 -3.45 -18.73 0.81
N VAL A 354 -2.50 -17.86 1.18
CA VAL A 354 -1.73 -17.04 0.25
C VAL A 354 -0.44 -17.76 -0.11
N PRO A 355 -0.28 -18.08 -1.39
CA PRO A 355 0.84 -18.90 -1.83
C PRO A 355 2.01 -18.09 -2.42
N PHE A 356 1.98 -16.76 -2.30
CA PHE A 356 3.04 -15.81 -2.68
C PHE A 356 3.93 -15.43 -1.49
N TRP A 357 4.67 -16.39 -0.93
CA TRP A 357 5.45 -16.11 0.28
C TRP A 357 6.65 -15.19 0.03
N SER A 358 7.13 -15.09 -1.21
CA SER A 358 8.17 -14.14 -1.61
C SER A 358 7.70 -12.69 -1.59
N GLU A 359 6.39 -12.44 -1.66
CA GLU A 359 5.82 -11.08 -1.70
C GLU A 359 5.61 -10.56 -0.27
N HIS A 360 6.69 -10.30 0.45
CA HIS A 360 6.65 -9.88 1.86
C HIS A 360 5.82 -8.61 2.09
N ARG A 361 5.69 -7.76 1.06
CA ARG A 361 4.81 -6.58 1.08
C ARG A 361 3.34 -6.91 1.37
N LEU A 362 2.87 -8.13 1.10
CA LEU A 362 1.50 -8.53 1.44
C LEU A 362 1.28 -8.64 2.96
N LEU A 363 2.35 -8.78 3.75
CA LEU A 363 2.31 -8.77 5.21
C LEU A 363 2.30 -7.35 5.81
N PHE A 364 2.17 -6.30 5.00
CA PHE A 364 2.23 -4.91 5.46
C PHE A 364 1.40 -4.58 6.70
N PRO A 365 0.11 -4.99 6.76
CA PRO A 365 -0.72 -4.70 7.93
C PRO A 365 -0.20 -5.34 9.23
N ILE A 366 0.56 -6.43 9.13
CA ILE A 366 1.18 -7.08 10.29
C ILE A 366 2.16 -6.14 10.99
N TYR A 367 2.92 -5.31 10.26
CA TYR A 367 3.84 -4.38 10.90
C TYR A 367 3.12 -3.38 11.81
N TYR A 368 1.93 -2.91 11.43
CA TYR A 368 1.12 -2.06 12.30
C TYR A 368 0.73 -2.79 13.58
N LEU A 369 0.27 -4.04 13.44
CA LEU A 369 -0.12 -4.89 14.56
C LEU A 369 1.07 -5.20 15.48
N LEU A 370 2.26 -5.43 14.92
CA LEU A 370 3.49 -5.68 15.68
C LEU A 370 3.94 -4.43 16.45
N TRP A 371 3.89 -3.24 15.84
CA TRP A 371 4.15 -1.98 16.54
C TRP A 371 3.14 -1.74 17.67
N GLY A 372 1.87 -2.06 17.45
CA GLY A 372 0.84 -2.06 18.49
C GLY A 372 1.13 -3.08 19.59
N GLY A 373 1.65 -4.26 19.23
CA GLY A 373 2.11 -5.31 20.13
C GLY A 373 3.27 -4.87 21.00
N LEU A 374 4.27 -4.21 20.43
CA LEU A 374 5.35 -3.58 21.19
C LEU A 374 4.80 -2.53 22.18
N GLY A 375 3.89 -1.67 21.72
CA GLY A 375 3.23 -0.70 22.59
C GLY A 375 2.45 -1.36 23.74
N TRP A 376 1.76 -2.47 23.45
CA TRP A 376 1.05 -3.24 24.46
C TRP A 376 1.99 -3.89 25.48
N SER A 377 3.08 -4.49 25.03
CA SER A 377 4.10 -5.09 25.88
C SER A 377 4.74 -4.06 26.80
N LEU A 378 5.07 -2.87 26.28
CA LEU A 378 5.58 -1.77 27.09
C LEU A 378 4.57 -1.34 28.16
N HIS A 379 3.28 -1.24 27.81
CA HIS A 379 2.24 -0.93 28.79
C HIS A 379 2.18 -1.99 29.90
N LEU A 380 2.12 -3.27 29.56
CA LEU A 380 2.04 -4.36 30.54
C LEU A 380 3.26 -4.40 31.48
N LEU A 381 4.45 -4.13 30.95
CA LEU A 381 5.68 -4.09 31.75
C LEU A 381 5.75 -2.87 32.69
N THR A 382 5.12 -1.75 32.32
CA THR A 382 5.26 -0.47 33.02
C THR A 382 4.06 -0.07 33.87
N ARG A 383 2.87 -0.65 33.65
CA ARG A 383 1.61 -0.20 34.31
C ARG A 383 1.61 -0.32 35.83
N GLU A 384 2.34 -1.29 36.37
CA GLU A 384 2.51 -1.53 37.82
C GLU A 384 3.88 -1.04 38.32
N ALA A 385 4.71 -0.50 37.43
CA ALA A 385 6.03 -0.04 37.76
C ALA A 385 6.00 1.41 38.26
N SER A 386 6.99 1.76 39.08
CA SER A 386 7.15 3.14 39.55
C SER A 386 7.37 4.11 38.38
N ASP A 387 7.08 5.39 38.60
CA ASP A 387 7.26 6.44 37.59
C ASP A 387 8.67 6.40 36.96
N PHE A 388 9.69 6.12 37.77
CA PHE A 388 11.07 5.97 37.32
C PHE A 388 11.24 4.85 36.29
N THR A 389 10.63 3.68 36.48
CA THR A 389 10.70 2.58 35.50
C THR A 389 10.00 2.95 34.20
N GLN A 390 8.90 3.70 34.27
CA GLN A 390 8.21 4.18 33.06
C GLN A 390 9.08 5.19 32.30
N CYS A 391 9.81 6.06 33.00
CA CYS A 391 10.80 6.96 32.42
C CYS A 391 11.96 6.19 31.78
N LEU A 392 12.47 5.15 32.44
CA LEU A 392 13.54 4.32 31.91
C LEU A 392 13.11 3.60 30.62
N ALA A 393 11.87 3.09 30.57
CA ALA A 393 11.33 2.51 29.35
C ALA A 393 11.23 3.54 28.21
N ALA A 394 10.74 4.75 28.51
CA ALA A 394 10.73 5.84 27.54
C ALA A 394 12.14 6.24 27.06
N ALA A 395 13.12 6.30 27.98
CA ALA A 395 14.50 6.59 27.66
C ALA A 395 15.12 5.51 26.76
N ALA A 396 14.88 4.23 27.05
CA ALA A 396 15.33 3.12 26.22
C ALA A 396 14.76 3.21 24.80
N VAL A 397 13.44 3.43 24.67
CA VAL A 397 12.81 3.65 23.36
C VAL A 397 13.42 4.88 22.66
N GLY A 398 13.65 5.97 23.39
CA GLY A 398 14.27 7.18 22.86
C GLY A 398 15.70 6.98 22.36
N LEU A 399 16.52 6.20 23.07
CA LEU A 399 17.89 5.88 22.65
C LEU A 399 17.92 5.03 21.39
N VAL A 400 17.07 4.01 21.31
CA VAL A 400 16.93 3.19 20.09
C VAL A 400 16.44 4.08 18.93
N TYR A 401 15.57 5.05 19.19
CA TYR A 401 15.10 5.99 18.17
C TYR A 401 16.23 6.86 17.66
N ILE A 402 17.03 7.45 18.56
CA ILE A 402 18.15 8.29 18.17
C ILE A 402 19.14 7.49 17.31
N ALA A 403 19.48 6.26 17.72
CA ALA A 403 20.34 5.40 16.93
C ALA A 403 19.74 5.11 15.54
N TYR A 404 18.43 4.85 15.47
CA TYR A 404 17.75 4.60 14.20
C TYR A 404 17.67 5.84 13.32
N ALA A 405 17.32 6.99 13.88
CA ALA A 405 17.26 8.25 13.15
C ALA A 405 18.65 8.63 12.64
N LEU A 406 19.71 8.49 13.45
CA LEU A 406 21.08 8.73 12.99
C LEU A 406 21.46 7.77 11.86
N PHE A 407 21.13 6.48 11.97
CA PHE A 407 21.32 5.53 10.88
C PHE A 407 20.57 6.00 9.63
N PHE A 408 19.27 6.28 9.73
CA PHE A 408 18.46 6.74 8.60
C PHE A 408 19.02 8.00 7.95
N LEU A 409 19.45 8.98 8.74
CA LEU A 409 20.01 10.25 8.27
C LEU A 409 21.41 10.13 7.66
N LEU A 410 22.20 9.11 8.05
CA LEU A 410 23.50 8.85 7.42
C LEU A 410 23.36 8.26 6.01
N PHE A 411 22.21 7.66 5.69
CA PHE A 411 21.95 7.03 4.40
C PHE A 411 20.99 7.82 3.50
N ASP A 412 20.28 8.81 4.04
CA ASP A 412 19.30 9.61 3.30
C ASP A 412 19.82 11.03 3.06
N GLU A 413 19.59 11.60 1.87
CA GLU A 413 20.09 12.92 1.46
C GLU A 413 19.29 14.09 2.06
N VAL A 414 18.92 14.00 3.35
CA VAL A 414 18.16 15.06 4.02
C VAL A 414 19.10 16.23 4.34
N PRO A 415 18.81 17.46 3.88
CA PRO A 415 19.66 18.61 4.16
C PRO A 415 19.76 18.86 5.67
N LEU A 416 20.99 18.99 6.19
CA LEU A 416 21.25 19.24 7.61
C LEU A 416 20.49 20.46 8.15
N VAL A 417 20.32 21.49 7.32
CA VAL A 417 19.58 22.71 7.66
C VAL A 417 18.11 22.41 8.01
N LEU A 418 17.47 21.48 7.30
CA LEU A 418 16.09 21.06 7.59
C LEU A 418 15.98 20.34 8.93
N LEU A 419 16.97 19.51 9.26
CA LEU A 419 17.02 18.81 10.54
C LEU A 419 17.21 19.79 11.71
N ILE A 420 18.07 20.78 11.54
CA ILE A 420 18.27 21.84 12.53
C ILE A 420 16.97 22.64 12.71
N ALA A 421 16.32 23.05 11.61
CA ALA A 421 15.05 23.77 11.67
C ALA A 421 13.94 22.93 12.36
N ALA A 422 13.84 21.64 12.03
CA ALA A 422 12.90 20.73 12.67
C ALA A 422 13.19 20.53 14.17
N GLY A 423 14.47 20.44 14.55
CA GLY A 423 14.90 20.38 15.94
C GLY A 423 14.51 21.64 16.73
N VAL A 424 14.72 22.82 16.14
CA VAL A 424 14.31 24.11 16.73
C VAL A 424 12.79 24.19 16.88
N LEU A 425 12.03 23.82 15.85
CA LEU A 425 10.56 23.74 15.94
C LEU A 425 10.10 22.75 17.01
N GLY A 426 10.77 21.61 17.12
CA GLY A 426 10.55 20.63 18.19
C GLY A 426 10.75 21.22 19.58
N LEU A 427 11.81 22.01 19.77
CA LEU A 427 12.05 22.74 21.02
C LEU A 427 10.96 23.78 21.30
N VAL A 428 10.52 24.53 20.30
CA VAL A 428 9.41 25.49 20.44
C VAL A 428 8.13 24.76 20.87
N PHE A 429 7.73 23.71 20.15
CA PHE A 429 6.51 22.97 20.49
C PHE A 429 6.58 22.30 21.87
N ALA A 430 7.76 21.85 22.29
CA ALA A 430 7.94 21.29 23.63
C ALA A 430 7.80 22.34 24.74
N ASN A 431 8.19 23.60 24.49
CA ASN A 431 8.00 24.72 25.43
C ASN A 431 6.58 25.30 25.41
N TYR A 432 5.81 25.10 24.34
CA TYR A 432 4.46 25.64 24.17
C TYR A 432 3.42 24.53 23.90
N PRO A 433 3.17 23.64 24.88
CA PRO A 433 2.29 22.47 24.69
C PRO A 433 0.85 22.85 24.32
N ARG A 434 0.38 24.05 24.69
CA ARG A 434 -0.94 24.57 24.29
C ARG A 434 -1.13 24.60 22.77
N ILE A 435 -0.06 24.80 21.99
CA ILE A 435 -0.12 24.77 20.52
C ILE A 435 -0.37 23.34 20.02
N LEU A 436 0.28 22.35 20.64
CA LEU A 436 0.04 20.93 20.36
C LEU A 436 -1.38 20.50 20.79
N GLU A 437 -1.86 21.00 21.92
CA GLU A 437 -3.21 20.73 22.43
C GLU A 437 -4.31 21.37 21.57
N TRP A 438 -4.08 22.57 21.03
CA TRP A 438 -5.02 23.22 20.10
C TRP A 438 -5.20 22.39 18.83
N ASN A 439 -4.11 21.91 18.23
CA ASN A 439 -4.17 20.97 17.11
C ASN A 439 -4.88 19.65 17.48
N TRP A 440 -4.94 19.29 18.77
CA TRP A 440 -5.62 18.08 19.22
C TRP A 440 -7.15 18.21 19.28
N ARG A 441 -7.67 19.44 19.46
CA ARG A 441 -9.12 19.73 19.42
C ARG A 441 -9.66 19.71 18.00
N LEU A 442 -8.82 19.97 17.01
CA LEU A 442 -9.11 19.86 15.58
C LEU A 442 -8.13 18.88 14.93
N PRO A 443 -8.20 17.57 15.25
CA PRO A 443 -7.19 16.59 14.82
C PRO A 443 -7.10 16.43 13.30
N TRP A 444 -8.09 16.94 12.58
CA TRP A 444 -8.12 16.98 11.12
C TRP A 444 -7.49 18.25 10.52
N ALA A 445 -7.35 19.35 11.27
CA ALA A 445 -6.87 20.62 10.72
C ALA A 445 -5.41 20.56 10.30
N ALA A 446 -4.51 19.96 11.10
CA ALA A 446 -3.11 19.83 10.74
C ALA A 446 -2.89 18.87 9.54
N PRO A 447 -3.46 17.65 9.50
CA PRO A 447 -3.42 16.82 8.30
C PRO A 447 -4.04 17.51 7.08
N ALA A 448 -5.19 18.20 7.25
CA ALA A 448 -5.83 18.94 6.16
C ALA A 448 -4.97 20.10 5.66
N ALA A 449 -4.28 20.83 6.55
CA ALA A 449 -3.37 21.91 6.19
C ALA A 449 -2.12 21.38 5.46
N VAL A 450 -1.57 20.24 5.92
CA VAL A 450 -0.48 19.56 5.21
C VAL A 450 -0.94 19.13 3.84
N VAL A 451 -2.06 18.42 3.73
CA VAL A 451 -2.64 18.01 2.44
C VAL A 451 -2.91 19.23 1.56
N ALA A 452 -3.48 20.30 2.10
CA ALA A 452 -3.72 21.54 1.36
C ALA A 452 -2.40 22.17 0.87
N ALA A 453 -1.37 22.22 1.71
CA ALA A 453 -0.05 22.71 1.31
C ALA A 453 0.56 21.84 0.18
N PHE A 454 0.42 20.52 0.25
CA PHE A 454 0.84 19.62 -0.82
C PHE A 454 0.02 19.78 -2.10
N VAL A 455 -1.30 19.93 -1.98
CA VAL A 455 -2.18 20.19 -3.12
C VAL A 455 -1.81 21.52 -3.76
N ILE A 456 -1.72 22.61 -3.00
CA ILE A 456 -1.41 23.96 -3.49
C ILE A 456 0.00 24.03 -4.08
N SER A 457 0.94 23.26 -3.53
CA SER A 457 2.30 23.22 -4.03
C SER A 457 2.51 22.22 -5.17
N SER A 458 1.54 21.35 -5.44
CA SER A 458 1.67 20.26 -6.40
C SER A 458 2.02 20.76 -7.81
N PRO A 459 2.69 19.93 -8.64
CA PRO A 459 2.99 20.28 -10.02
C PRO A 459 1.75 20.71 -10.83
N TRP A 460 0.56 20.30 -10.42
CA TRP A 460 -0.70 20.65 -11.08
C TRP A 460 -0.97 22.16 -11.12
N TRP A 461 -0.66 22.92 -10.07
CA TRP A 461 -0.88 24.38 -10.05
C TRP A 461 0.19 25.17 -10.80
N TYR A 462 1.39 24.59 -10.96
CA TYR A 462 2.54 25.26 -11.55
C TYR A 462 2.95 24.53 -12.82
N LEU A 463 2.53 25.09 -13.96
CA LEU A 463 2.81 24.53 -15.27
C LEU A 463 4.30 24.18 -15.46
N ASP A 464 5.21 25.01 -14.97
CA ASP A 464 6.65 24.77 -15.01
C ASP A 464 7.07 23.51 -14.23
N LEU A 465 6.48 23.26 -13.06
CA LEU A 465 6.77 22.04 -12.28
C LEU A 465 6.18 20.80 -12.95
N SER A 466 4.98 20.89 -13.54
CA SER A 466 4.40 19.79 -14.32
C SER A 466 5.27 19.47 -15.54
N GLN A 467 5.76 20.50 -16.23
CA GLN A 467 6.71 20.34 -17.34
C GLN A 467 8.06 19.79 -16.88
N GLN A 468 8.59 20.23 -15.74
CA GLN A 468 9.82 19.68 -15.16
C GLN A 468 9.65 18.20 -14.82
N ARG A 469 8.53 17.80 -14.21
CA ARG A 469 8.21 16.40 -13.94
C ARG A 469 8.04 15.60 -15.22
N ALA A 470 7.43 16.16 -16.26
CA ALA A 470 7.30 15.52 -17.57
C ALA A 470 8.64 15.38 -18.30
N LYS A 471 9.55 16.35 -18.18
CA LYS A 471 10.92 16.27 -18.71
C LYS A 471 11.78 15.29 -17.92
N GLY A 472 11.73 15.37 -16.60
CA GLY A 472 12.46 14.50 -15.67
C GLY A 472 11.96 13.06 -15.70
N ARG A 473 10.73 12.82 -16.15
CA ARG A 473 10.18 11.48 -16.40
C ARG A 473 11.12 10.65 -17.25
N GLY A 474 11.59 11.23 -18.35
CA GLY A 474 12.37 10.47 -19.29
C GLY A 474 13.76 10.11 -18.77
N SER A 475 14.44 11.07 -18.14
CA SER A 475 15.73 10.80 -17.49
C SER A 475 15.58 9.81 -16.34
N ALA A 476 14.52 9.92 -15.53
CA ALA A 476 14.29 9.01 -14.42
C ALA A 476 14.11 7.57 -14.91
N TYR A 477 13.33 7.35 -15.97
CA TYR A 477 13.16 6.01 -16.53
C TYR A 477 14.45 5.45 -17.14
N SER A 478 15.22 6.24 -17.89
CA SER A 478 16.46 5.77 -18.51
C SER A 478 17.61 5.57 -17.52
N GLN A 479 17.68 6.40 -16.46
CA GLN A 479 18.74 6.33 -15.43
C GLN A 479 18.47 5.28 -14.37
N THR A 480 17.21 4.87 -14.18
CA THR A 480 16.90 3.77 -13.27
C THR A 480 17.47 2.48 -13.87
N GLU A 481 18.38 1.83 -13.13
CA GLU A 481 18.99 0.55 -13.52
C GLU A 481 17.96 -0.53 -13.92
N ASN A 482 16.72 -0.40 -13.43
CA ASN A 482 15.63 -1.33 -13.67
C ASN A 482 15.00 -1.28 -15.07
N TYR A 483 15.15 -0.19 -15.84
CA TYR A 483 14.44 -0.04 -17.13
C TYR A 483 15.36 0.08 -18.35
N GLY A 484 16.54 0.69 -18.21
CA GLY A 484 17.56 0.74 -19.28
C GLY A 484 17.01 1.13 -20.66
N SER A 485 17.18 0.24 -21.66
CA SER A 485 16.75 0.48 -23.05
C SER A 485 15.24 0.68 -23.21
N LEU A 486 14.43 0.11 -22.30
CA LEU A 486 12.99 0.34 -22.31
C LEU A 486 12.64 1.78 -21.92
N GLY A 487 13.36 2.34 -20.94
CA GLY A 487 13.23 3.74 -20.56
C GLY A 487 13.60 4.69 -21.70
N GLU A 488 14.65 4.38 -22.45
CA GLU A 488 15.04 5.16 -23.64
C GLU A 488 13.98 5.08 -24.75
N ALA A 489 13.40 3.91 -24.98
CA ALA A 489 12.32 3.75 -25.96
C ALA A 489 11.06 4.56 -25.57
N TRP A 490 10.72 4.60 -24.28
CA TRP A 490 9.63 5.47 -23.80
C TRP A 490 9.91 6.94 -24.06
N ASN A 491 11.14 7.39 -23.84
CA ASN A 491 11.55 8.77 -24.14
C ASN A 491 11.39 9.08 -25.62
N ARG A 492 11.82 8.14 -26.47
CA ARG A 492 11.69 8.28 -27.91
C ARG A 492 10.23 8.38 -28.35
N LEU A 493 9.34 7.56 -27.80
CA LEU A 493 7.90 7.65 -28.07
C LEU A 493 7.29 8.95 -27.55
N ALA A 494 7.70 9.42 -26.38
CA ALA A 494 7.25 10.69 -25.82
C ALA A 494 7.64 11.87 -26.73
N GLU A 495 8.85 11.88 -27.30
CA GLU A 495 9.28 12.88 -28.28
C GLU A 495 8.43 12.82 -29.56
N LEU A 496 8.23 11.63 -30.11
CA LEU A 496 7.47 11.41 -31.34
C LEU A 496 6.00 11.83 -31.21
N THR A 497 5.44 11.71 -30.00
CA THR A 497 4.03 12.02 -29.71
C THR A 497 3.83 13.37 -29.02
N ALA A 498 4.89 14.15 -28.83
CA ALA A 498 4.83 15.41 -28.09
C ALA A 498 3.89 16.46 -28.71
N THR A 499 3.74 16.45 -30.03
CA THR A 499 2.93 17.44 -30.78
C THR A 499 1.58 16.91 -31.23
N LYS A 500 1.42 15.59 -31.30
CA LYS A 500 0.21 14.94 -31.78
C LYS A 500 -0.01 13.63 -31.02
N PRO A 501 -1.20 13.42 -30.42
CA PRO A 501 -1.59 12.12 -29.87
C PRO A 501 -1.45 11.02 -30.90
N ALA A 502 -1.02 9.84 -30.45
CA ALA A 502 -0.85 8.66 -31.30
C ALA A 502 -1.55 7.43 -30.72
N THR A 503 -1.88 6.47 -31.59
CA THR A 503 -2.19 5.10 -31.18
C THR A 503 -0.91 4.28 -31.13
N ILE A 504 -0.58 3.74 -29.96
CA ILE A 504 0.62 2.95 -29.73
C ILE A 504 0.21 1.50 -29.43
N ALA A 505 0.57 0.59 -30.32
CA ALA A 505 0.50 -0.84 -30.06
C ALA A 505 1.73 -1.32 -29.29
N TYR A 506 1.58 -2.34 -28.45
CA TYR A 506 2.70 -2.92 -27.70
C TYR A 506 2.65 -4.44 -27.63
N SER A 507 3.84 -5.06 -27.48
CA SER A 507 3.96 -6.49 -27.14
C SER A 507 5.25 -6.79 -26.34
N GLY A 508 5.19 -7.83 -25.51
CA GLY A 508 6.35 -8.40 -24.80
C GLY A 508 6.73 -7.73 -23.48
N ASN A 509 5.91 -6.81 -22.96
CA ASN A 509 6.10 -6.21 -21.63
C ASN A 509 4.76 -5.74 -21.01
N ALA A 510 4.70 -5.68 -19.68
CA ALA A 510 3.54 -5.21 -18.91
C ALA A 510 3.63 -3.74 -18.45
N LEU A 511 4.80 -3.12 -18.53
CA LEU A 511 5.08 -1.73 -18.10
C LEU A 511 4.61 -0.74 -19.17
N ILE A 512 3.31 -0.52 -19.24
CA ILE A 512 2.70 0.24 -20.35
C ILE A 512 2.26 1.66 -19.99
N TYR A 513 2.25 2.01 -18.70
CA TYR A 513 1.83 3.35 -18.28
C TYR A 513 2.57 4.49 -19.01
N PRO A 514 3.92 4.44 -19.21
CA PRO A 514 4.63 5.50 -19.92
C PRO A 514 4.16 5.72 -21.37
N LEU A 515 3.59 4.68 -22.02
CA LEU A 515 3.11 4.76 -23.40
C LEU A 515 1.89 5.68 -23.55
N LEU A 516 1.12 5.88 -22.49
CA LEU A 516 -0.05 6.78 -22.49
C LEU A 516 0.35 8.25 -22.68
N GLY A 517 1.64 8.58 -22.57
CA GLY A 517 2.16 9.92 -22.79
C GLY A 517 1.77 10.91 -21.71
N SER A 518 2.18 12.17 -21.90
CA SER A 518 1.78 13.24 -20.99
C SER A 518 0.27 13.44 -21.05
N ARG A 519 -0.38 13.60 -19.88
CA ARG A 519 -1.83 13.77 -19.76
C ARG A 519 -2.66 12.66 -20.40
N HIS A 520 -2.10 11.46 -20.50
CA HIS A 520 -2.79 10.29 -21.06
C HIS A 520 -3.34 10.55 -22.47
N THR A 521 -2.59 11.29 -23.30
CA THR A 521 -3.02 11.70 -24.64
C THR A 521 -2.94 10.57 -25.66
N ASN A 522 -1.97 9.65 -25.51
CA ASN A 522 -1.81 8.53 -26.43
C ASN A 522 -2.79 7.41 -26.12
N ARG A 523 -3.35 6.81 -27.17
CA ARG A 523 -4.18 5.60 -27.05
C ARG A 523 -3.25 4.39 -27.07
N VAL A 524 -3.22 3.62 -25.98
CA VAL A 524 -2.39 2.42 -25.89
C VAL A 524 -3.26 1.18 -26.11
N VAL A 525 -2.85 0.32 -27.03
CA VAL A 525 -3.63 -0.89 -27.39
C VAL A 525 -2.74 -2.12 -27.40
N TYR A 526 -3.26 -3.21 -26.87
CA TYR A 526 -2.73 -4.53 -27.18
C TYR A 526 -3.40 -5.04 -28.45
N LEU A 527 -2.63 -5.67 -29.34
CA LEU A 527 -3.13 -6.29 -30.55
C LEU A 527 -3.11 -7.81 -30.39
N PRO A 528 -4.27 -8.46 -30.38
CA PRO A 528 -4.32 -9.91 -30.35
C PRO A 528 -3.61 -10.50 -31.56
N ILE A 529 -2.78 -11.52 -31.37
CA ILE A 529 -1.95 -12.11 -32.43
C ILE A 529 -2.70 -13.18 -33.23
N HIS A 530 -3.89 -13.59 -32.77
CA HIS A 530 -4.83 -14.44 -33.51
C HIS A 530 -6.26 -14.25 -32.97
N PRO A 531 -7.32 -14.73 -33.66
CA PRO A 531 -8.71 -14.46 -33.25
C PRO A 531 -9.12 -15.02 -31.87
N GLN A 532 -8.45 -16.08 -31.41
CA GLN A 532 -8.70 -16.72 -30.11
C GLN A 532 -7.74 -16.25 -29.01
N ASP A 533 -6.95 -15.21 -29.29
CA ASP A 533 -6.02 -14.61 -28.33
C ASP A 533 -6.80 -13.81 -27.28
N GLN A 534 -7.30 -14.54 -26.28
CA GLN A 534 -8.09 -14.02 -25.18
C GLN A 534 -7.58 -14.59 -23.85
N PRO A 535 -7.81 -13.88 -22.73
CA PRO A 535 -7.50 -14.40 -21.40
C PRO A 535 -8.20 -15.74 -21.17
N SER A 536 -7.42 -16.81 -21.04
CA SER A 536 -7.92 -18.16 -20.83
C SER A 536 -7.33 -18.79 -19.56
N PRO A 537 -7.99 -19.79 -18.96
CA PRO A 537 -7.41 -20.54 -17.86
C PRO A 537 -6.07 -21.16 -18.26
N LEU A 538 -5.08 -21.05 -17.39
CA LEU A 538 -3.75 -21.61 -17.61
C LEU A 538 -3.58 -22.95 -16.89
N THR A 539 -3.01 -23.92 -17.58
CA THR A 539 -2.40 -25.10 -16.96
C THR A 539 -0.93 -24.80 -16.76
N PHE A 540 -0.48 -24.83 -15.51
CA PHE A 540 0.86 -24.36 -15.17
C PHE A 540 1.91 -25.48 -15.24
N THR A 541 2.98 -25.20 -15.95
CA THR A 541 4.21 -26.00 -15.95
C THR A 541 5.12 -25.55 -14.81
N LYS A 542 5.54 -26.50 -13.97
CA LYS A 542 6.45 -26.24 -12.85
C LYS A 542 7.79 -25.68 -13.35
N GLY A 543 8.27 -24.61 -12.71
CA GLY A 543 9.56 -24.00 -13.01
C GLY A 543 9.51 -22.84 -14.03
N GLU A 544 8.36 -22.59 -14.65
CA GLU A 544 8.15 -21.40 -15.49
C GLU A 544 7.38 -20.31 -14.75
N THR A 545 7.70 -19.05 -15.04
CA THR A 545 6.95 -17.91 -14.48
C THR A 545 5.54 -17.85 -15.08
N ILE A 546 4.58 -17.37 -14.30
CA ILE A 546 3.20 -17.14 -14.78
C ILE A 546 3.16 -16.27 -16.04
N TYR A 547 3.98 -15.23 -16.05
CA TYR A 547 4.06 -14.27 -17.14
C TYR A 547 4.51 -14.89 -18.46
N ARG A 548 5.55 -15.73 -18.43
CA ARG A 548 6.06 -16.41 -19.63
C ARG A 548 5.03 -17.41 -20.18
N GLN A 549 4.34 -18.13 -19.30
CA GLN A 549 3.33 -19.11 -19.71
C GLN A 549 2.11 -18.43 -20.34
N LEU A 550 1.62 -17.34 -19.73
CA LEU A 550 0.55 -16.51 -20.31
C LEU A 550 0.93 -16.06 -21.73
N ALA A 551 2.13 -15.50 -21.86
CA ALA A 551 2.60 -14.96 -23.13
C ALA A 551 2.75 -16.05 -24.21
N ARG A 552 3.28 -17.23 -23.86
CA ARG A 552 3.39 -18.39 -24.77
C ARG A 552 2.03 -18.91 -25.22
N GLN A 553 1.08 -19.02 -24.29
CA GLN A 553 -0.26 -19.49 -24.61
C GLN A 553 -0.93 -18.56 -25.62
N ARG A 554 -0.83 -17.25 -25.42
CA ARG A 554 -1.39 -16.24 -26.34
C ARG A 554 -0.72 -16.25 -27.71
N ARG A 555 0.55 -16.69 -27.80
CA ARG A 555 1.30 -16.76 -29.07
C ARG A 555 1.31 -18.15 -29.74
N ALA A 556 0.68 -19.15 -29.12
CA ALA A 556 0.74 -20.53 -29.62
C ALA A 556 0.13 -20.70 -31.02
N GLN A 557 -0.80 -19.83 -31.40
CA GLN A 557 -1.52 -19.85 -32.68
C GLN A 557 -1.33 -18.55 -33.47
N ALA A 558 -0.14 -17.94 -33.38
CA ALA A 558 0.12 -16.65 -34.01
C ALA A 558 -0.23 -16.63 -35.50
N ASP A 559 -1.00 -15.62 -35.92
CA ASP A 559 -1.46 -15.39 -37.27
C ASP A 559 -1.02 -13.99 -37.72
N GLU A 560 0.02 -13.95 -38.54
CA GLU A 560 0.61 -12.71 -39.06
C GLU A 560 -0.42 -11.86 -39.80
N LYS A 561 -1.27 -12.47 -40.62
CA LYS A 561 -2.24 -11.74 -41.44
C LYS A 561 -3.27 -11.07 -40.54
N TYR A 562 -3.82 -11.81 -39.59
CA TYR A 562 -4.78 -11.27 -38.63
C TYR A 562 -4.16 -10.12 -37.82
N TRP A 563 -2.93 -10.29 -37.33
CA TRP A 563 -2.24 -9.26 -36.55
C TRP A 563 -1.98 -7.97 -37.37
N LEU A 564 -1.62 -8.10 -38.66
CA LEU A 564 -1.49 -6.96 -39.58
C LEU A 564 -2.83 -6.27 -39.87
N GLU A 565 -3.93 -7.03 -39.97
CA GLU A 565 -5.27 -6.46 -40.09
C GLU A 565 -5.63 -5.65 -38.84
N GLN A 566 -5.32 -6.17 -37.64
CA GLN A 566 -5.54 -5.45 -36.38
C GLN A 566 -4.71 -4.17 -36.27
N LEU A 567 -3.46 -4.14 -36.75
CA LEU A 567 -2.65 -2.92 -36.81
C LEU A 567 -3.36 -1.80 -37.60
N ARG A 568 -3.98 -2.16 -38.73
CA ARG A 568 -4.72 -1.21 -39.58
C ARG A 568 -6.05 -0.81 -38.97
N GLU A 569 -6.83 -1.77 -38.50
CA GLU A 569 -8.15 -1.54 -37.89
C GLU A 569 -8.07 -0.64 -36.66
N GLN A 570 -7.03 -0.84 -35.83
CA GLN A 570 -6.82 -0.04 -34.63
C GLN A 570 -6.15 1.32 -34.92
N GLU A 571 -5.88 1.66 -36.19
CA GLU A 571 -5.21 2.88 -36.62
C GLU A 571 -3.88 3.14 -35.89
N VAL A 572 -3.05 2.10 -35.78
CA VAL A 572 -1.79 2.17 -35.04
C VAL A 572 -0.80 3.10 -35.75
N ASP A 573 -0.21 4.03 -35.00
CA ASP A 573 0.84 4.91 -35.51
C ASP A 573 2.23 4.37 -35.18
N TYR A 574 2.39 3.83 -33.98
CA TYR A 574 3.66 3.25 -33.50
C TYR A 574 3.45 1.87 -32.88
N LEU A 575 4.41 0.98 -33.09
CA LEU A 575 4.47 -0.35 -32.47
C LEU A 575 5.74 -0.47 -31.63
N LEU A 576 5.57 -0.71 -30.33
CA LEU A 576 6.66 -1.03 -29.40
C LEU A 576 6.74 -2.54 -29.18
N LEU A 577 7.90 -3.13 -29.48
CA LEU A 577 8.20 -4.53 -29.21
C LEU A 577 9.33 -4.63 -28.20
N VAL A 578 9.17 -5.50 -27.20
CA VAL A 578 10.16 -5.70 -26.14
C VAL A 578 10.50 -7.18 -26.00
N GLN A 579 11.78 -7.52 -26.07
CA GLN A 579 12.30 -8.86 -25.78
C GLN A 579 12.67 -8.97 -24.30
N ASP A 580 11.65 -9.05 -23.44
CA ASP A 580 11.86 -9.32 -22.02
C ASP A 580 11.71 -10.84 -21.75
N PRO A 581 12.79 -11.54 -21.33
CA PRO A 581 12.73 -12.96 -21.01
C PRO A 581 11.67 -13.33 -19.96
N LYS A 582 11.28 -12.41 -19.08
CA LYS A 582 10.23 -12.63 -18.07
C LYS A 582 8.85 -12.85 -18.71
N PHE A 583 8.60 -12.24 -19.87
CA PHE A 583 7.32 -12.25 -20.59
C PHE A 583 7.38 -13.02 -21.92
N ASP A 584 8.36 -13.92 -22.09
CA ASP A 584 8.65 -14.64 -23.34
C ASP A 584 9.06 -13.73 -24.53
N GLY A 585 9.21 -12.42 -24.29
CA GLY A 585 9.59 -11.42 -25.30
C GLY A 585 8.51 -11.12 -26.33
N ALA A 586 8.92 -10.64 -27.50
CA ALA A 586 8.06 -10.25 -28.62
C ALA A 586 8.64 -10.69 -29.97
N LEU A 587 9.36 -11.82 -29.99
CA LEU A 587 10.10 -12.29 -31.16
C LEU A 587 9.18 -12.64 -32.34
N VAL A 588 7.99 -13.16 -32.06
CA VAL A 588 7.00 -13.51 -33.09
C VAL A 588 6.55 -12.25 -33.82
N GLU A 589 6.12 -11.24 -33.07
CA GLU A 589 5.69 -9.95 -33.60
C GLU A 589 6.84 -9.21 -34.29
N ARG A 590 8.08 -9.36 -33.79
CA ARG A 590 9.28 -8.80 -34.46
C ARG A 590 9.52 -9.45 -35.81
N THR A 591 9.30 -10.76 -35.91
CA THR A 591 9.42 -11.51 -37.17
C THR A 591 8.36 -11.03 -38.17
N PHE A 592 7.11 -10.86 -37.73
CA PHE A 592 6.03 -10.29 -38.55
C PHE A 592 6.37 -8.87 -39.03
N ALA A 593 6.91 -8.02 -38.16
CA ALA A 593 7.34 -6.69 -38.55
C ALA A 593 8.47 -6.72 -39.60
N ALA A 594 9.44 -7.62 -39.44
CA ALA A 594 10.55 -7.79 -40.38
C ALA A 594 10.10 -8.29 -41.77
N HIS A 595 9.04 -9.10 -41.85
CA HIS A 595 8.45 -9.53 -43.12
C HIS A 595 7.71 -8.40 -43.86
N ASN A 596 7.33 -7.32 -43.16
CA ASN A 596 6.49 -6.24 -43.71
C ASN A 596 7.16 -4.85 -43.62
N PRO A 597 8.39 -4.66 -44.11
CA PRO A 597 9.15 -3.41 -43.92
C PRO A 597 8.55 -2.19 -44.64
N ARG A 598 7.70 -2.41 -45.65
CA ARG A 598 6.95 -1.34 -46.32
C ARG A 598 5.88 -0.74 -45.41
N LEU A 599 5.24 -1.57 -44.60
CA LEU A 599 4.20 -1.17 -43.67
C LEU A 599 4.79 -0.71 -42.34
N LEU A 600 5.83 -1.39 -41.85
CA LEU A 600 6.43 -1.15 -40.53
C LEU A 600 7.88 -0.70 -40.69
N ARG A 601 8.11 0.61 -40.58
CA ARG A 601 9.46 1.18 -40.65
C ARG A 601 10.09 1.19 -39.26
N LEU A 602 11.18 0.46 -39.07
CA LEU A 602 11.97 0.52 -37.83
C LEU A 602 12.57 1.92 -37.67
N ILE A 603 12.27 2.59 -36.55
CA ILE A 603 12.73 3.96 -36.25
C ILE A 603 13.55 4.07 -34.96
N PHE A 604 13.59 3.01 -34.16
CA PHE A 604 14.42 2.88 -32.98
C PHE A 604 14.72 1.41 -32.72
N GLU A 605 15.97 1.10 -32.45
CA GLU A 605 16.43 -0.21 -32.01
C GLU A 605 17.52 0.00 -30.97
N HIS A 606 17.33 -0.58 -29.79
CA HIS A 606 18.38 -0.62 -28.78
C HIS A 606 18.24 -1.88 -27.92
N LYS A 607 19.22 -2.78 -28.03
CA LYS A 607 19.24 -4.09 -27.37
C LYS A 607 17.96 -4.88 -27.67
N ASP A 608 17.15 -5.08 -26.65
CA ASP A 608 15.94 -5.89 -26.64
C ASP A 608 14.66 -5.07 -26.88
N VAL A 609 14.76 -3.86 -27.45
CA VAL A 609 13.61 -2.96 -27.64
C VAL A 609 13.61 -2.37 -29.05
N TRP A 610 12.44 -2.41 -29.69
CA TRP A 610 12.22 -1.90 -31.05
C TRP A 610 10.98 -1.02 -31.12
N ILE A 611 11.06 0.08 -31.87
CA ILE A 611 9.91 0.90 -32.23
C ILE A 611 9.78 0.95 -33.75
N TYR A 612 8.61 0.59 -34.25
CA TYR A 612 8.23 0.72 -35.65
C TYR A 612 7.21 1.84 -35.82
N ALA A 613 7.34 2.63 -36.88
CA ALA A 613 6.31 3.55 -37.33
C ALA A 613 5.51 2.90 -38.47
N LEU A 614 4.17 2.91 -38.36
CA LEU A 614 3.30 2.43 -39.42
C LEU A 614 3.30 3.42 -40.58
N GLN A 615 3.57 2.95 -41.80
CA GLN A 615 3.43 3.73 -43.02
C GLN A 615 1.99 3.62 -43.53
N ARG A 616 1.36 4.76 -43.80
CA ARG A 616 0.05 4.81 -44.47
C ARG A 616 0.32 5.08 -45.95
N ASP A 617 -0.18 4.19 -46.80
CA ASP A 617 -0.12 4.34 -48.27
C ASP A 617 -0.95 5.54 -48.75
#